data_AF-A0A5C6ETQ8-F1
#
_entry.id   AF-A0A5C6ETQ8-F1
#
_cell.length_a   1.000
_cell.length_b   1.000
_cell.length_c   1.000
_cell.angle_alpha   90.00
_cell.angle_beta   90.00
_cell.angle_gamma   90.00
#
_symmetry.space_group_name_H-M   'P 1'
#
loop_
_entity.id
_entity.type
_entity.pdbx_description
1 polymer ?
#
loop_
_entity_poly.entity_id
_entity_poly.type
_entity_poly.pdbx_seq_one_letter_code
_entity_poly.pdbx_strand_id
1 'polypeptide(L)'
;MKHNNGWNTQIASDIHRDGLGVELLGFNGEIVAEVFRCDADNSIVVTCWSRRVTDDVLNWLLPYSETELQSFEDGTPLPPSAEWQVERDP
;
A
#
# COMPACT_ATOMS: atom_id res chain seq x y z
N MET A 1 5.96 12.94 6.76
CA MET A 1 4.70 13.71 6.71
C MET A 1 3.71 13.04 7.63
N LYS A 2 3.03 13.77 8.52
CA LYS A 2 1.88 13.26 9.28
C LYS A 2 0.64 14.02 8.81
N HIS A 3 -0.51 13.33 8.86
CA HIS A 3 -1.88 13.83 8.92
C HIS A 3 -2.80 13.42 7.76
N ASN A 4 -3.55 12.34 8.00
CA ASN A 4 -4.97 12.30 7.70
C ASN A 4 -5.68 11.61 8.90
N ASN A 5 -6.41 12.37 9.72
CA ASN A 5 -7.32 11.85 10.79
C ASN A 5 -6.86 10.67 11.67
N GLY A 6 -5.59 10.61 12.06
CA GLY A 6 -5.07 9.54 12.95
C GLY A 6 -4.62 8.26 12.24
N TRP A 7 -4.68 8.23 10.90
CA TRP A 7 -4.05 7.19 10.09
C TRP A 7 -2.53 7.39 10.04
N ASN A 8 -1.80 6.29 10.09
CA ASN A 8 -0.35 6.26 9.95
C ASN A 8 0.06 5.17 8.95
N THR A 9 1.29 5.21 8.47
CA THR A 9 1.84 4.16 7.59
C THR A 9 3.11 3.59 8.18
N GLN A 10 3.45 2.38 7.77
CA GLN A 10 4.77 1.79 7.94
C GLN A 10 5.20 1.04 6.68
N ILE A 11 6.51 0.85 6.53
CA ILE A 11 7.08 0.03 5.47
C ILE A 11 7.41 -1.34 6.06
N ALA A 12 6.97 -2.40 5.38
CA ALA A 12 7.22 -3.78 5.75
C ALA A 12 7.87 -4.52 4.57
N SER A 13 8.94 -5.26 4.83
CA SER A 13 9.54 -6.16 3.83
C SER A 13 9.03 -7.58 4.05
N ASP A 14 8.70 -8.27 2.96
CA ASP A 14 8.33 -9.67 2.99
C ASP A 14 9.33 -10.49 2.17
N ILE A 15 10.21 -11.19 2.87
CA ILE A 15 11.25 -12.03 2.25
C ILE A 15 10.71 -13.28 1.56
N HIS A 16 9.48 -13.71 1.89
CA HIS A 16 8.88 -14.92 1.31
C HIS A 16 8.11 -14.59 0.03
N ARG A 17 7.43 -13.44 0.02
CA ARG A 17 6.78 -12.89 -1.18
C ARG A 17 7.74 -12.08 -2.07
N ASP A 18 8.98 -11.91 -1.62
CA ASP A 18 10.03 -11.14 -2.31
C ASP A 18 9.54 -9.74 -2.67
N GLY A 19 9.24 -8.94 -1.66
CA GLY A 19 8.62 -7.65 -1.89
C GLY A 19 8.62 -6.69 -0.71
N LEU A 20 8.00 -5.54 -0.97
CA LEU A 20 7.89 -4.41 -0.04
C LEU A 20 6.44 -3.94 0.01
N GLY A 21 5.94 -3.72 1.22
CA GLY A 21 4.60 -3.24 1.50
C GLY A 21 4.60 -1.88 2.19
N VAL A 22 3.66 -1.02 1.81
CA VAL A 22 3.24 0.14 2.61
C VAL A 22 1.94 -0.23 3.29
N GLU A 23 2.01 -0.37 4.61
CA GLU A 23 0.89 -0.78 5.45
C GLU A 23 0.22 0.45 6.06
N LEU A 24 -1.09 0.55 5.90
CA LEU A 24 -1.93 1.56 6.56
C LEU A 24 -2.32 1.06 7.94
N LEU A 25 -1.99 1.84 8.98
CA LEU A 25 -2.27 1.54 10.37
C LEU A 25 -3.50 2.29 10.87
N GLY A 26 -4.42 1.56 11.49
CA GLY A 26 -5.56 2.09 12.22
C GLY A 26 -5.20 2.66 13.58
N PHE A 27 -6.22 3.08 14.33
CA PHE A 27 -6.05 3.82 15.58
C PHE A 27 -5.37 2.98 16.67
N ASN A 28 -5.53 1.65 16.65
CA ASN A 28 -4.91 0.76 17.63
C ASN A 28 -3.58 0.17 17.14
N GLY A 29 -3.09 0.60 15.96
CA GLY A 29 -1.90 0.07 15.32
C GLY A 29 -2.14 -1.19 14.51
N GLU A 30 -3.40 -1.58 14.30
CA GLU A 30 -3.75 -2.67 13.41
C GLU A 30 -3.53 -2.29 11.94
N ILE A 31 -3.07 -3.23 11.13
CA ILE A 31 -3.00 -3.04 9.69
C ILE A 31 -4.42 -3.12 9.12
N VAL A 32 -4.86 -2.07 8.43
CA VAL A 32 -6.21 -1.94 7.87
C VAL A 32 -6.24 -1.94 6.33
N ALA A 33 -5.10 -1.70 5.70
CA ALA A 33 -4.87 -1.83 4.27
C ALA A 33 -3.37 -1.98 3.99
N GLU A 34 -3.01 -2.53 2.84
CA GLU A 34 -1.64 -2.68 2.37
C GLU A 34 -1.58 -2.38 0.86
N VAL A 35 -0.56 -1.65 0.44
CA VAL A 35 -0.09 -1.64 -0.95
C VAL A 35 1.20 -2.45 -0.98
N PHE A 36 1.19 -3.59 -1.67
CA PHE A 36 2.32 -4.50 -1.74
C PHE A 36 2.90 -4.54 -3.15
N ARG A 37 4.20 -4.27 -3.27
CA ARG A 37 5.00 -4.51 -4.48
C ARG A 37 5.67 -5.87 -4.36
N CYS A 38 5.36 -6.77 -5.27
CA CYS A 38 5.99 -8.07 -5.42
C CYS A 38 7.05 -7.98 -6.52
N ASP A 39 8.32 -8.18 -6.17
CA ASP A 39 9.44 -8.14 -7.12
C ASP A 39 9.59 -9.47 -7.88
N ALA A 40 9.13 -10.59 -7.31
CA ALA A 40 9.19 -11.89 -7.97
C ALA A 40 8.36 -12.00 -9.26
N ASP A 41 7.26 -11.26 -9.35
CA ASP A 41 6.35 -11.29 -10.51
C ASP A 41 5.97 -9.90 -11.05
N ASN A 42 6.67 -8.85 -10.61
CA ASN A 42 6.43 -7.46 -10.99
C ASN A 42 4.95 -7.03 -10.87
N SER A 43 4.33 -7.35 -9.74
CA SER A 43 2.92 -7.03 -9.46
C SER A 43 2.75 -6.03 -8.31
N ILE A 44 1.65 -5.28 -8.36
CA ILE A 44 1.15 -4.47 -7.25
C ILE A 44 -0.19 -5.04 -6.80
N VAL A 45 -0.32 -5.31 -5.51
CA VAL A 45 -1.58 -5.74 -4.88
C VAL A 45 -1.98 -4.69 -3.86
N VAL A 46 -3.22 -4.20 -3.95
CA VAL A 46 -3.77 -3.30 -2.95
C VAL A 46 -4.91 -3.99 -2.23
N THR A 47 -4.70 -4.28 -0.94
CA THR A 47 -5.70 -4.95 -0.11
C THR A 47 -6.22 -4.00 0.95
N CYS A 48 -7.54 -3.94 1.14
CA CYS A 48 -8.20 -3.12 2.15
C CYS A 48 -9.13 -3.99 2.99
N TRP A 49 -8.71 -4.28 4.22
CA TRP A 49 -9.42 -5.16 5.15
C TRP A 49 -10.49 -4.45 5.98
N SER A 50 -10.47 -3.11 6.03
CA SER A 50 -11.35 -2.34 6.90
C SER A 50 -12.30 -1.45 6.13
N ARG A 51 -13.61 -1.64 6.37
CA ARG A 51 -14.67 -0.77 5.85
C ARG A 51 -14.62 0.67 6.39
N ARG A 52 -13.78 0.93 7.40
CA ARG A 52 -13.54 2.28 7.94
C ARG A 52 -12.59 3.09 7.06
N VAL A 53 -11.84 2.44 6.17
CA VAL A 53 -10.96 3.12 5.22
C VAL A 53 -11.83 3.68 4.09
N THR A 54 -12.00 4.99 4.13
CA THR A 54 -12.77 5.75 3.14
C THR A 54 -11.95 5.95 1.87
N ASP A 55 -12.62 6.32 0.78
CA ASP A 55 -11.96 6.60 -0.49
C ASP A 55 -10.98 7.78 -0.37
N ASP A 56 -11.26 8.79 0.46
CA ASP A 56 -10.30 9.87 0.75
C ASP A 56 -8.99 9.37 1.37
N VAL A 57 -9.05 8.32 2.19
CA VAL A 57 -7.85 7.72 2.80
C VAL A 57 -7.10 6.92 1.75
N LEU A 58 -7.79 6.18 0.88
CA LEU A 58 -7.17 5.47 -0.25
C LEU A 58 -6.54 6.44 -1.25
N ASN A 59 -7.22 7.53 -1.60
CA ASN A 59 -6.71 8.59 -2.48
C ASN A 59 -5.45 9.26 -1.94
N TRP A 60 -5.22 9.20 -0.63
CA TRP A 60 -3.96 9.58 -0.02
C TRP A 60 -2.92 8.44 -0.02
N LEU A 61 -3.33 7.23 0.36
CA LEU A 61 -2.44 6.07 0.50
C LEU A 61 -1.79 5.66 -0.82
N LEU A 62 -2.54 5.61 -1.92
CA LEU A 62 -2.05 5.09 -3.20
C LEU A 62 -0.87 5.91 -3.77
N PRO A 63 -0.97 7.25 -3.96
CA PRO A 63 0.16 8.03 -4.46
C PRO A 63 1.31 8.12 -3.45
N TYR A 64 1.00 8.08 -2.15
CA TYR A 64 2.03 7.98 -1.12
C TYR A 64 2.84 6.68 -1.27
N SER A 65 2.16 5.56 -1.47
CA SER A 65 2.79 4.25 -1.61
C SER A 65 3.62 4.15 -2.89
N GLU A 66 3.16 4.75 -4.00
CA GLU A 66 3.96 4.84 -5.24
C GLU A 66 5.31 5.51 -5.02
N THR A 67 5.33 6.57 -4.19
CA THR A 67 6.57 7.29 -3.84
C THR A 67 7.50 6.46 -2.96
N GLU A 68 6.95 5.76 -1.96
CA GLU A 68 7.74 4.98 -0.99
C GLU A 68 8.23 3.66 -1.57
N LEU A 69 7.40 2.98 -2.37
CA LEU A 69 7.73 1.67 -2.94
C LEU A 69 8.77 1.78 -4.05
N GLN A 70 8.80 2.86 -4.84
CA GLN A 70 9.73 3.00 -5.98
C GLN A 70 9.59 1.86 -7.02
N SER A 71 10.43 1.87 -8.05
CA SER A 71 10.50 0.81 -9.06
C SER A 71 10.67 -0.59 -8.47
N PHE A 72 10.29 -1.62 -9.22
CA PHE A 72 10.67 -3.00 -8.93
C PHE A 72 12.19 -3.16 -8.83
N GLU A 73 12.65 -4.23 -8.18
CA GLU A 73 14.09 -4.47 -7.96
C GLU A 73 14.90 -4.52 -9.29
N ASP A 74 14.29 -4.98 -10.38
CA ASP A 74 14.90 -5.01 -11.71
C ASP A 74 15.00 -3.61 -12.39
N GLY A 75 14.47 -2.57 -11.75
CA GLY A 75 14.45 -1.20 -12.24
C GLY A 75 13.20 -0.84 -13.06
N THR A 76 12.32 -1.80 -13.34
CA THR A 76 11.04 -1.56 -14.03
C THR A 76 10.20 -0.57 -13.22
N PRO A 77 9.66 0.49 -13.85
CA PRO A 77 8.83 1.45 -13.13
C PRO A 77 7.50 0.83 -12.70
N LEU A 78 6.96 1.28 -11.57
CA LEU A 78 5.58 0.93 -11.20
C LEU A 78 4.59 1.55 -12.18
N PRO A 79 3.45 0.91 -12.45
CA PRO A 79 2.33 1.58 -13.11
C PRO A 79 1.81 2.72 -12.23
N PRO A 80 1.24 3.79 -12.82
CA PRO A 80 0.68 4.90 -12.05
C PRO A 80 -0.34 4.41 -11.02
N SER A 81 -0.30 4.97 -9.81
CA SER A 81 -1.20 4.54 -8.72
C SER A 81 -2.69 4.68 -9.00
N ALA A 82 -3.07 5.53 -9.96
CA ALA A 82 -4.45 5.64 -10.45
C ALA A 82 -4.97 4.38 -11.16
N GLU A 83 -4.09 3.47 -11.57
CA GLU A 83 -4.45 2.22 -12.26
C GLU A 83 -4.59 1.02 -11.30
N TRP A 84 -4.12 1.17 -10.05
CA TRP A 84 -4.11 0.08 -9.08
C TRP A 84 -5.52 -0.25 -8.60
N GLN A 85 -5.85 -1.55 -8.63
CA GLN A 85 -7.16 -2.03 -8.21
C GLN A 85 -7.15 -2.31 -6.71
N VAL A 86 -8.10 -1.73 -5.99
CA VAL A 86 -8.27 -1.94 -4.55
C VAL A 86 -9.19 -3.13 -4.31
N GLU A 87 -8.63 -4.20 -3.78
CA GLU A 87 -9.37 -5.36 -3.30
C GLU A 87 -9.88 -5.05 -1.88
N ARG A 88 -11.20 -4.86 -1.75
CA ARG A 88 -11.84 -4.70 -0.44
C ARG A 88 -12.37 -6.05 0.03
N ASP A 89 -12.00 -6.45 1.25
CA ASP A 89 -12.63 -7.60 1.87
C ASP A 89 -14.14 -7.34 2.07
N PRO A 90 -14.99 -8.34 1.80
CA PRO A 90 -16.43 -8.17 1.67
C PRO A 90 -17.21 -7.66 2.89
#